data_AF-A6HZU9-F1
#
_entry.id   AF-A6HZU9-F1
#
_cell.length_a   1.000
_cell.length_b   1.000
_cell.length_c   1.000
_cell.angle_alpha   90.00
_cell.angle_beta   90.00
_cell.angle_gamma   90.00
#
_symmetry.space_group_name_H-M   'P 1'
#
loop_
_entity.id
_entity.type
_entity.pdbx_description
1 polymer ?
#
loop_
_entity_poly.entity_id
_entity_poly.type
_entity_poly.pdbx_seq_one_letter_code
_entity_poly.pdbx_strand_id
1 'polypeptide(L)'
;MEPVKYERVREYSQKVLERQPENAKALYRAGVAFFHLQDYDQARHYLLAAVNRQPKDANVRRYLQLTQSELSSYHRKEKQLYLGMFA
;
A
#
# COMPACT_ATOMS: atom_id res chain seq x y z
N MET A 1 3.88 -24.64 -1.23
CA MET A 1 4.46 -23.32 -0.92
C MET A 1 3.59 -22.70 0.16
N GLU A 2 4.16 -22.28 1.28
CA GLU A 2 3.40 -21.63 2.35
C GLU A 2 2.92 -20.24 1.87
N PRO A 3 1.65 -19.85 2.12
CA PRO A 3 1.15 -18.54 1.72
C PRO A 3 1.97 -17.43 2.36
N VAL A 4 2.21 -16.35 1.61
CA VAL A 4 2.92 -15.17 2.14
C VAL A 4 2.06 -14.54 3.23
N LYS A 5 2.58 -14.52 4.47
CA LYS A 5 1.92 -13.91 5.64
C LYS A 5 2.19 -12.40 5.65
N TYR A 6 1.35 -11.64 4.96
CA TYR A 6 1.53 -10.19 4.81
C TYR A 6 1.45 -9.43 6.14
N GLU A 7 0.76 -9.94 7.16
CA GLU A 7 0.77 -9.34 8.50
C GLU A 7 2.18 -9.33 9.11
N ARG A 8 2.95 -10.41 8.92
CA ARG A 8 4.34 -10.48 9.37
C ARG A 8 5.23 -9.54 8.55
N VAL A 9 5.02 -9.46 7.24
CA VAL A 9 5.78 -8.53 6.38
C VAL A 9 5.56 -7.09 6.84
N ARG A 10 4.30 -6.72 7.13
CA ARG A 10 3.94 -5.42 7.70
C ARG A 10 4.69 -5.18 9.01
N GLU A 11 4.57 -6.09 9.97
CA GLU A 11 5.18 -5.95 11.30
C GLU A 11 6.70 -5.77 11.23
N TYR A 12 7.41 -6.64 10.51
CA TYR A 12 8.87 -6.53 10.40
C TYR A 12 9.31 -5.29 9.64
N SER A 13 8.56 -4.90 8.60
CA SER A 13 8.87 -3.67 7.86
C SER A 13 8.71 -2.45 8.75
N GLN A 14 7.66 -2.40 9.57
CA GLN A 14 7.45 -1.32 10.54
C GLN A 14 8.56 -1.25 11.59
N LYS A 15 8.99 -2.39 12.16
CA LYS A 15 10.14 -2.44 13.09
C LYS A 15 11.44 -1.90 12.46
N VAL A 16 11.66 -2.12 11.16
CA VAL A 16 12.80 -1.54 10.47
C VAL A 16 12.63 -0.03 10.33
N LEU A 17 11.43 0.45 10.00
CA LEU A 17 11.12 1.86 9.85
C LEU A 17 11.20 2.64 11.18
N GLU A 18 10.92 2.00 12.32
CA GLU A 18 11.14 2.60 13.65
C GLU A 18 12.61 3.00 13.86
N ARG A 19 13.55 2.21 13.33
CA ARG A 19 15.00 2.47 13.44
C ARG A 19 15.55 3.24 12.25
N GLN A 20 14.96 3.07 11.08
CA GLN A 20 15.38 3.63 9.81
C GLN A 20 14.15 4.13 9.03
N PRO A 21 13.58 5.29 9.40
CA PRO A 21 12.31 5.79 8.84
C PRO A 21 12.35 5.97 7.32
N GLU A 22 13.55 6.16 6.77
CA GLU A 22 13.77 6.47 5.36
C GLU A 22 14.22 5.25 4.54
N ASN A 23 14.21 4.05 5.14
CA ASN A 23 14.66 2.83 4.47
C ASN A 23 13.72 2.46 3.31
N ALA A 24 14.16 2.73 2.08
CA ALA A 24 13.36 2.52 0.87
C ALA A 24 12.82 1.09 0.71
N LYS A 25 13.61 0.07 1.09
CA LYS A 25 13.19 -1.34 1.00
C LYS A 25 12.09 -1.64 2.02
N ALA A 26 12.21 -1.12 3.24
CA ALA A 26 11.19 -1.30 4.28
C ALA A 26 9.91 -0.54 3.94
N LEU A 27 10.01 0.70 3.42
CA LEU A 27 8.87 1.46 2.91
C LEU A 27 8.14 0.69 1.80
N TYR A 28 8.88 0.17 0.82
CA TYR A 28 8.30 -0.64 -0.25
C TYR A 28 7.61 -1.90 0.28
N ARG A 29 8.28 -2.67 1.16
CA ARG A 29 7.72 -3.91 1.73
C ARG A 29 6.50 -3.66 2.60
N ALA A 30 6.48 -2.58 3.38
CA ALA A 30 5.31 -2.14 4.13
C ALA A 30 4.16 -1.83 3.18
N GLY A 31 4.40 -1.03 2.13
CA GLY A 31 3.41 -0.67 1.13
C GLY A 31 2.80 -1.88 0.41
N VAL A 32 3.63 -2.84 -0.01
CA VAL A 32 3.17 -4.10 -0.62
C VAL A 32 2.36 -4.93 0.37
N ALA A 33 2.78 -5.01 1.64
CA ALA A 33 2.04 -5.74 2.66
C ALA A 33 0.66 -5.13 2.89
N PHE A 34 0.55 -3.82 3.06
CA PHE A 34 -0.73 -3.12 3.21
C PHE A 34 -1.63 -3.30 1.97
N PHE A 35 -1.06 -3.28 0.76
CA PHE A 35 -1.81 -3.53 -0.48
C PHE A 35 -2.48 -4.91 -0.46
N HIS A 36 -1.74 -5.95 -0.08
CA HIS A 36 -2.27 -7.32 0.00
C HIS A 36 -3.21 -7.52 1.20
N LEU A 37 -3.10 -6.70 2.24
CA LEU A 37 -4.04 -6.63 3.36
C LEU A 37 -5.26 -5.74 3.05
N GLN A 38 -5.38 -5.24 1.81
CA GLN A 38 -6.46 -4.39 1.32
C GLN A 38 -6.62 -3.05 2.04
N ASP A 39 -5.60 -2.62 2.78
CA ASP A 39 -5.49 -1.28 3.35
C ASP A 39 -4.77 -0.38 2.34
N TYR A 40 -5.52 0.06 1.35
CA TYR A 40 -4.99 0.79 0.20
C TYR A 40 -4.51 2.20 0.57
N ASP A 41 -5.06 2.81 1.62
CA ASP A 41 -4.62 4.13 2.10
C ASP A 41 -3.22 4.07 2.69
N GLN A 42 -2.96 3.10 3.60
CA GLN A 42 -1.61 2.89 4.13
C GLN A 42 -0.66 2.43 3.04
N ALA A 43 -1.10 1.53 2.14
CA ALA A 43 -0.29 1.09 1.01
C ALA A 43 0.19 2.29 0.17
N ARG A 44 -0.72 3.22 -0.16
CA ARG A 44 -0.40 4.43 -0.92
C ARG A 44 0.61 5.29 -0.17
N HIS A 45 0.42 5.50 1.14
CA HIS A 45 1.32 6.29 1.97
C HIS A 45 2.77 5.76 1.91
N TYR A 46 2.96 4.47 2.20
CA TYR A 46 4.30 3.86 2.19
C TYR A 46 4.91 3.78 0.79
N LEU A 47 4.11 3.49 -0.24
CA LEU A 47 4.59 3.42 -1.63
C LEU A 47 5.00 4.80 -2.17
N LEU A 48 4.29 5.87 -1.82
CA LEU A 48 4.70 7.24 -2.17
C LEU A 48 6.04 7.60 -1.53
N ALA A 49 6.20 7.29 -0.23
CA ALA A 49 7.47 7.48 0.45
C ALA A 49 8.60 6.65 -0.21
N ALA A 50 8.33 5.41 -0.60
CA ALA A 50 9.30 4.57 -1.31
C ALA A 50 9.68 5.12 -2.70
N VAL A 51 8.72 5.63 -3.49
CA VAL A 51 9.00 6.26 -4.80
C VAL A 51 9.88 7.48 -4.63
N ASN A 52 9.65 8.30 -3.61
CA ASN A 52 10.49 9.48 -3.36
C ASN A 52 11.96 9.12 -3.08
N ARG A 53 12.21 7.93 -2.49
CA ARG A 53 13.58 7.44 -2.24
C ARG A 53 14.19 6.73 -3.43
N GLN A 54 13.37 6.00 -4.19
CA GLN A 54 13.81 5.20 -5.33
C GLN A 54 12.91 5.48 -6.54
N PRO A 55 13.00 6.69 -7.13
CA PRO A 55 12.08 7.12 -8.19
C PRO A 55 12.22 6.31 -9.47
N LYS A 56 13.34 5.60 -9.64
CA LYS A 56 13.62 4.73 -10.79
C LYS A 56 13.14 3.29 -10.62
N ASP A 57 12.74 2.87 -9.42
CA ASP A 57 12.30 1.50 -9.17
C ASP A 57 10.93 1.23 -9.83
N ALA A 58 10.93 0.33 -10.81
CA ALA A 58 9.74 -0.03 -11.56
C ALA A 58 8.71 -0.79 -10.71
N ASN A 59 9.15 -1.55 -9.71
CA ASN A 59 8.24 -2.31 -8.85
C ASN A 59 7.45 -1.39 -7.94
N VAL A 60 8.11 -0.38 -7.36
CA VAL A 60 7.43 0.59 -6.50
C VAL A 60 6.38 1.36 -7.29
N ARG A 61 6.73 1.85 -8.50
CA ARG A 61 5.77 2.52 -9.39
C ARG A 61 4.59 1.63 -9.76
N ARG A 62 4.85 0.37 -10.10
CA ARG A 62 3.81 -0.60 -10.45
C ARG A 62 2.83 -0.80 -9.29
N TYR A 63 3.34 -1.05 -8.07
CA TYR A 63 2.49 -1.21 -6.90
C TYR A 63 1.73 0.06 -6.55
N LEU A 64 2.34 1.24 -6.72
CA LEU A 64 1.65 2.51 -6.49
C LEU A 64 0.46 2.70 -7.46
N GLN A 65 0.64 2.38 -8.75
CA GLN A 65 -0.41 2.46 -9.75
C GLN A 65 -1.56 1.46 -9.48
N LEU A 66 -1.22 0.22 -9.08
CA LEU A 66 -2.21 -0.78 -8.66
C LEU A 66 -3.00 -0.28 -7.45
N THR A 67 -2.31 0.24 -6.45
CA THR A 67 -2.93 0.77 -5.23
C THR A 67 -3.89 1.93 -5.53
N GLN A 68 -3.50 2.86 -6.40
CA GLN A 68 -4.36 3.97 -6.81
C GLN A 68 -5.60 3.51 -7.58
N SER A 69 -5.46 2.50 -8.42
CA SER A 69 -6.58 1.88 -9.15
C SER A 69 -7.59 1.25 -8.20
N GLU A 70 -7.11 0.46 -7.22
CA GLU A 70 -7.98 -0.17 -6.21
C GLU A 70 -8.69 0.87 -5.33
N LEU A 71 -7.96 1.88 -4.86
CA LEU A 71 -8.51 2.95 -4.03
C LEU A 71 -9.61 3.74 -4.78
N SER A 72 -9.38 4.04 -6.06
CA SER A 72 -10.38 4.71 -6.90
C SER A 72 -11.63 3.84 -7.11
N SER A 73 -11.45 2.53 -7.29
CA SER A 73 -12.54 1.56 -7.41
C SER A 73 -13.35 1.47 -6.11
N TYR A 74 -12.67 1.43 -4.95
CA TYR A 74 -13.28 1.41 -3.63
C TYR A 74 -14.17 2.64 -3.39
N HIS A 75 -13.63 3.85 -3.59
CA HIS A 75 -14.40 5.08 -3.42
C HIS A 75 -15.57 5.19 -4.41
N ARG A 76 -15.43 4.69 -5.63
CA ARG A 76 -16.53 4.66 -6.60
C ARG A 76 -17.69 3.80 -6.11
N LYS A 77 -17.40 2.60 -5.62
CA LYS A 77 -18.41 1.67 -5.07
C LYS A 77 -19.07 2.26 -3.83
N GLU A 78 -18.28 2.81 -2.93
CA GLU A 78 -18.75 3.49 -1.73
C GLU A 78 -19.71 4.64 -2.08
N LYS A 79 -19.32 5.53 -3.00
CA LYS A 79 -20.19 6.62 -3.46
C LYS A 79 -21.50 6.11 -4.08
N GLN A 80 -21.44 5.06 -4.90
CA GLN A 80 -22.65 4.47 -5.49
C GLN A 80 -23.59 3.89 -4.44
N LEU A 81 -23.03 3.20 -3.44
CA LEU A 81 -23.81 2.64 -2.34
C LEU A 81 -24.51 3.76 -1.55
N TYR A 82 -23.79 4.83 -1.20
CA TYR A 82 -24.40 5.98 -0.52
C TYR A 82 -25.51 6.63 -1.34
N LEU A 83 -25.30 6.86 -2.64
CA LEU A 83 -26.34 7.43 -3.51
C LEU A 83 -27.59 6.53 -3.58
N GLY A 84 -27.43 5.21 -3.58
CA GLY A 84 -28.55 4.26 -3.58
C GLY A 84 -29.30 4.13 -2.24
N MET A 85 -28.71 4.58 -1.12
CA MET A 85 -29.41 4.59 0.17
C MET A 85 -30.38 5.77 0.33
N PHE A 86 -30.18 6.84 -0.44
CA PHE A 86 -30.98 8.08 -0.36
C PHE A 86 -31.86 8.32 -1.61
N ALA A 87 -31.90 7.36 -2.53
CA ALA A 87 -32.81 7.32 -3.67
C ALA A 87 -34.02 6.43 -3.35
#